data_AF-A0A382DHJ2-F1
#
_entry.id   AF-A0A382DHJ2-F1
#
_cell.length_a   1.000
_cell.length_b   1.000
_cell.length_c   1.000
_cell.angle_alpha   90.00
_cell.angle_beta   90.00
_cell.angle_gamma   90.00
#
_symmetry.space_group_name_H-M   'P 1'
#
loop_
_entity.id
_entity.type
_entity.pdbx_description
1 polymer ?
#
loop_
_entity_poly.entity_id
_entity_poly.type
_entity_poly.pdbx_seq_one_letter_code
_entity_poly.pdbx_strand_id
1 'polypeptide(L)'
;MSAKRRLQGACLARTIVLWGSLISPIIGVGCADIPTSGSRYSWTSEDVVPSALVAMELDLGDVWLPMEVNEAVEHWMLHFATDGKSTFEEVLSRGGLYSDMIRTKLRERGMPNELFYLAMIESDFYAYARSHGSATGMWQFMGPTARQYGLR
;
A
#
# COMPACT_ATOMS: atom_id res chain seq x y z
N MET A 1 12.20 6.50 46.46
CA MET A 1 11.05 5.92 47.17
C MET A 1 9.76 6.46 46.56
N SER A 2 8.84 5.55 46.21
CA SER A 2 7.38 5.70 46.24
C SER A 2 6.79 7.03 45.72
N ALA A 3 6.33 7.11 44.47
CA ALA A 3 5.03 6.63 44.00
C ALA A 3 3.79 7.41 44.51
N LYS A 4 2.94 7.74 43.53
CA LYS A 4 1.46 7.81 43.52
C LYS A 4 0.77 9.18 43.56
N ARG A 5 0.19 9.45 42.37
CA ARG A 5 -1.24 9.72 42.06
C ARG A 5 -1.83 11.07 42.48
N ARG A 6 -2.54 11.70 41.52
CA ARG A 6 -3.98 12.01 41.57
C ARG A 6 -4.49 12.19 40.12
N LEU A 7 -5.47 11.37 39.70
CA LEU A 7 -6.89 11.72 39.44
C LEU A 7 -7.04 12.39 38.05
N GLN A 8 -8.01 12.09 37.17
CA GLN A 8 -9.32 11.48 37.27
C GLN A 8 -9.82 11.22 35.84
N GLY A 9 -10.63 10.19 35.65
CA GLY A 9 -11.30 9.90 34.37
C GLY A 9 -12.19 8.69 34.56
N ALA A 10 -13.30 8.89 35.28
CA ALA A 10 -14.28 7.86 35.58
C ALA A 10 -14.99 7.40 34.31
N CYS A 11 -15.19 6.08 34.17
CA CYS A 11 -16.33 5.57 33.42
C CYS A 11 -16.99 4.47 34.26
N LEU A 12 -18.21 4.77 34.69
CA LEU A 12 -19.12 3.91 35.43
C LEU A 12 -19.67 2.84 34.50
N ALA A 13 -19.65 1.57 34.91
CA ALA A 13 -20.70 0.61 34.55
C ALA A 13 -20.71 -0.56 35.54
N ARG A 14 -21.91 -0.87 36.00
CA ARG A 14 -22.25 -1.78 37.10
C ARG A 14 -22.15 -3.26 36.70
N THR A 15 -21.55 -4.03 37.61
CA THR A 15 -21.98 -5.31 38.19
C THR A 15 -23.03 -6.19 37.48
N ILE A 16 -22.56 -7.36 37.01
CA ILE A 16 -23.02 -8.78 37.19
C ILE A 16 -24.48 -9.14 36.78
N VAL A 17 -24.63 -10.19 35.94
CA VAL A 17 -25.31 -11.49 36.25
C VAL A 17 -25.66 -12.30 34.98
N LEU A 18 -24.96 -13.45 34.88
CA LEU A 18 -25.34 -14.83 34.52
C LEU A 18 -25.80 -15.25 33.09
N TRP A 19 -25.00 -16.23 32.60
CA TRP A 19 -25.37 -17.54 32.03
C TRP A 19 -25.62 -17.68 30.52
N GLY A 20 -24.71 -18.43 29.89
CA GLY A 20 -25.07 -19.58 29.06
C GLY A 20 -25.31 -19.32 27.58
N SER A 21 -24.25 -19.23 26.78
CA SER A 21 -24.18 -19.86 25.44
C SER A 21 -22.81 -19.66 24.81
N LEU A 22 -22.30 -20.74 24.24
CA LEU A 22 -21.09 -20.82 23.42
C LEU A 22 -21.29 -20.03 22.12
N ILE A 23 -20.93 -18.75 22.10
CA ILE A 23 -20.62 -18.00 20.88
C ILE A 23 -19.47 -17.06 21.24
N SER A 24 -18.27 -17.33 20.73
CA SER A 24 -17.14 -16.42 20.85
C SER A 24 -17.54 -15.05 20.29
N PRO A 25 -17.42 -13.95 21.06
CA PRO A 25 -17.56 -12.64 20.47
C PRO A 25 -16.35 -12.41 19.56
N ILE A 26 -16.64 -12.16 18.28
CA ILE A 26 -15.72 -11.52 17.35
C ILE A 26 -15.23 -10.25 18.05
N ILE A 27 -13.95 -10.26 18.38
CA ILE A 27 -13.25 -9.15 19.03
C ILE A 27 -13.51 -7.91 18.19
N GLY A 28 -14.07 -6.88 18.84
CA GLY A 28 -14.27 -5.58 18.23
C GLY A 28 -12.96 -5.07 17.65
N VAL A 29 -13.02 -4.63 16.39
CA VAL A 29 -11.98 -3.83 15.76
C VAL A 29 -11.99 -2.46 16.45
N GLY A 30 -11.31 -2.39 17.60
CA GLY A 30 -10.92 -1.13 18.19
C GLY A 30 -9.85 -0.49 17.32
N CYS A 31 -9.91 0.84 17.17
CA CYS A 31 -8.85 1.64 16.58
C CYS A 31 -7.51 1.24 17.20
N ALA A 32 -6.69 0.48 16.49
CA ALA A 32 -5.37 0.14 16.95
C ALA A 32 -4.52 1.42 16.89
N ASP A 33 -4.05 1.84 18.06
CA ASP A 33 -3.10 2.92 18.24
C ASP A 33 -1.84 2.65 17.40
N ILE A 34 -1.53 3.54 16.45
CA ILE A 34 -0.23 3.55 15.76
C ILE A 34 0.77 4.23 16.70
N PRO A 35 1.83 3.55 17.17
CA PRO A 35 2.76 4.14 18.13
C PRO A 35 3.66 5.18 17.45
N THR A 36 3.64 6.41 17.97
CA THR A 36 4.52 7.50 17.54
C THR A 36 5.86 7.46 18.29
N SER A 37 6.92 7.27 17.51
CA SER A 37 8.34 7.45 17.84
C SER A 37 9.01 6.41 18.75
N GLY A 38 10.13 5.85 18.26
CA GLY A 38 11.11 5.10 19.03
C GLY A 38 11.12 3.59 18.77
N SER A 39 11.65 3.19 17.61
CA SER A 39 12.20 1.87 17.26
C SER A 39 11.91 0.71 18.24
N ARG A 40 10.83 -0.05 17.99
CA ARG A 40 10.56 -1.34 18.65
C ARG A 40 9.81 -2.30 17.74
N TYR A 41 10.37 -2.56 16.57
CA TYR A 41 9.98 -3.75 15.85
C TYR A 41 11.25 -4.51 15.50
N SER A 42 11.46 -5.64 16.18
CA SER A 42 12.38 -6.68 15.71
C SER A 42 11.59 -7.55 14.75
N TRP A 43 11.73 -7.28 13.47
CA TRP A 43 11.07 -8.07 12.44
C TRP A 43 11.92 -9.31 12.14
N THR A 44 11.32 -10.48 12.27
CA THR A 44 11.85 -11.71 11.68
C THR A 44 11.49 -11.70 10.20
N SER A 45 12.45 -11.97 9.32
CA SER A 45 12.35 -11.84 7.86
C SER A 45 11.41 -12.83 7.17
N GLU A 46 10.56 -13.55 7.90
CA GLU A 46 9.93 -14.77 7.39
C GLU A 46 8.43 -14.62 7.06
N ASP A 47 7.67 -13.64 7.58
CA ASP A 47 6.20 -13.77 7.55
C ASP A 47 5.36 -12.62 6.97
N VAL A 48 5.92 -11.55 6.39
CA VAL A 48 5.07 -10.46 5.84
C VAL A 48 4.68 -10.68 4.37
N VAL A 49 5.37 -11.56 3.64
CA VAL A 49 5.24 -11.60 2.17
C VAL A 49 4.43 -12.74 1.53
N PRO A 50 3.97 -13.83 2.17
CA PRO A 50 3.22 -14.85 1.42
C PRO A 50 1.72 -14.59 1.27
N SER A 51 1.02 -14.04 2.27
CA SER A 51 -0.46 -14.12 2.27
C SER A 51 -1.16 -13.09 1.39
N ALA A 52 -0.60 -11.89 1.23
CA ALA A 52 -1.16 -10.86 0.36
C ALA A 52 -0.97 -11.20 -1.13
N LEU A 53 0.19 -11.77 -1.48
CA LEU A 53 0.49 -12.23 -2.85
C LEU A 53 -0.37 -13.44 -3.25
N VAL A 54 -0.63 -14.36 -2.32
CA VAL A 54 -1.58 -15.46 -2.50
C VAL A 54 -3.02 -14.96 -2.65
N ALA A 55 -3.44 -13.95 -1.87
CA ALA A 55 -4.78 -13.37 -1.96
C ALA A 55 -5.03 -12.59 -3.27
N MET A 56 -3.96 -12.13 -3.93
CA MET A 56 -4.03 -11.50 -5.25
C MET A 56 -3.95 -12.50 -6.41
N GLU A 57 -3.84 -13.81 -6.10
CA GLU A 57 -3.76 -14.91 -7.08
C GLU A 57 -2.72 -14.64 -8.20
N LEU A 58 -1.57 -14.07 -7.80
CA LEU A 58 -0.44 -13.88 -8.71
C LEU A 58 0.35 -15.19 -8.77
N ASP A 59 0.46 -15.77 -9.96
CA ASP A 59 1.46 -16.82 -10.20
C ASP A 59 2.85 -16.19 -10.06
N LEU A 60 3.48 -16.43 -8.91
CA LEU A 60 4.83 -15.93 -8.61
C LEU A 60 5.88 -16.48 -9.58
N GLY A 61 5.54 -17.48 -10.42
CA GLY A 61 6.37 -17.96 -11.51
C GLY A 61 6.50 -16.99 -12.69
N ASP A 62 5.57 -16.03 -12.85
CA ASP A 62 5.52 -15.10 -13.98
C ASP A 62 6.13 -13.71 -13.68
N VAL A 63 6.61 -13.48 -12.45
CA VAL A 63 7.22 -12.21 -12.05
C VAL A 63 8.63 -12.12 -12.65
N TRP A 64 8.82 -11.21 -13.60
CA TRP A 64 10.10 -11.08 -14.32
C TRP A 64 11.13 -10.20 -13.60
N LEU A 65 10.68 -9.24 -12.79
CA LEU A 65 11.58 -8.38 -12.03
C LEU A 65 11.92 -9.03 -10.67
N PRO A 66 13.20 -9.07 -10.28
CA PRO A 66 13.58 -9.60 -8.98
C PRO A 66 13.00 -8.72 -7.87
N MET A 67 12.28 -9.35 -6.94
CA MET A 67 11.76 -8.69 -5.75
C MET A 67 12.83 -8.75 -4.66
N GLU A 68 13.57 -7.66 -4.49
CA GLU A 68 14.52 -7.50 -3.38
C GLU A 68 13.86 -6.66 -2.28
N VAL A 69 13.91 -7.14 -1.04
CA VAL A 69 13.47 -6.39 0.14
C VAL A 69 14.69 -5.76 0.79
N ASN A 70 14.65 -4.44 0.95
CA ASN A 70 15.66 -3.65 1.64
C ASN A 70 14.98 -2.56 2.49
N GLU A 71 15.75 -1.84 3.29
CA GLU A 71 15.22 -0.83 4.23
C GLU A 71 14.37 0.24 3.52
N ALA A 72 14.73 0.64 2.29
CA ALA A 72 13.95 1.62 1.54
C ALA A 72 12.61 1.05 1.07
N VAL A 73 12.60 -0.20 0.59
CA VAL A 73 11.37 -0.91 0.22
C VAL A 73 10.46 -1.07 1.43
N GLU A 74 11.00 -1.49 2.57
CA GLU A 74 10.24 -1.64 3.82
C GLU A 74 9.63 -0.31 4.28
N HIS A 75 10.38 0.79 4.19
CA HIS A 75 9.87 2.13 4.51
C HIS A 75 8.62 2.46 3.70
N TRP A 76 8.66 2.25 2.38
CA TRP A 76 7.51 2.51 1.50
C TRP A 76 6.37 1.53 1.72
N MET A 77 6.66 0.26 2.00
CA MET A 77 5.63 -0.73 2.37
C MET A 77 4.87 -0.29 3.62
N LEU A 78 5.59 0.15 4.66
CA LEU A 78 4.98 0.65 5.89
C LEU A 78 4.16 1.92 5.64
N HIS A 79 4.68 2.85 4.85
CA HIS A 79 3.96 4.07 4.49
C HIS A 79 2.62 3.77 3.81
N PHE A 80 2.63 2.94 2.75
CA PHE A 80 1.40 2.57 2.04
C PHE A 80 0.45 1.70 2.84
N ALA A 81 0.94 0.98 3.86
CA ALA A 81 0.10 0.21 4.78
C ALA A 81 -0.53 1.05 5.90
N THR A 82 0.05 2.22 6.22
CA THR A 82 -0.34 3.04 7.37
C THR A 82 -0.84 4.42 6.96
N ASP A 83 0.01 5.45 7.04
CA ASP A 83 -0.35 6.85 6.83
C ASP A 83 -0.69 7.19 5.38
N GLY A 84 -0.09 6.50 4.41
CA GLY A 84 -0.36 6.65 2.98
C GLY A 84 -1.51 5.80 2.43
N LYS A 85 -2.18 5.00 3.27
CA LYS A 85 -3.11 3.96 2.82
C LYS A 85 -4.27 4.47 1.97
N SER A 86 -4.96 5.52 2.41
CA SER A 86 -6.14 6.02 1.70
C SER A 86 -5.79 6.55 0.31
N THR A 87 -4.69 7.30 0.20
CA THR A 87 -4.19 7.80 -1.08
C THR A 87 -3.75 6.65 -1.98
N PHE A 88 -3.07 5.65 -1.41
CA PHE A 88 -2.66 4.48 -2.16
C PHE A 88 -3.85 3.70 -2.75
N GLU A 89 -4.92 3.50 -1.99
CA GLU A 89 -6.16 2.87 -2.48
C GLU A 89 -6.82 3.66 -3.61
N GLU A 90 -6.87 4.99 -3.53
CA GLU A 90 -7.38 5.86 -4.60
C GLU A 90 -6.55 5.73 -5.89
N VAL A 91 -5.23 5.69 -5.75
CA VAL A 91 -4.30 5.54 -6.86
C VAL A 91 -4.47 4.17 -7.51
N LEU A 92 -4.58 3.09 -6.73
CA LEU A 92 -4.82 1.74 -7.23
C LEU A 92 -6.18 1.62 -7.94
N SER A 93 -7.22 2.23 -7.39
CA SER A 93 -8.55 2.28 -8.01
C SER A 93 -8.49 2.92 -9.41
N ARG A 94 -7.76 4.04 -9.54
CA ARG A 94 -7.51 4.72 -10.81
C ARG A 94 -6.68 3.86 -11.76
N GLY A 95 -5.65 3.18 -11.26
CA GLY A 95 -4.84 2.24 -12.04
C GLY A 95 -5.67 1.08 -12.61
N GLY A 96 -6.67 0.61 -11.87
CA GLY A 96 -7.60 -0.43 -12.31
C GLY A 96 -8.28 -0.11 -13.66
N LEU A 97 -8.54 1.17 -13.96
CA LEU A 97 -9.13 1.61 -15.23
C LEU A 97 -8.22 1.33 -16.44
N TYR A 98 -6.92 1.25 -16.23
CA TYR A 98 -5.92 1.14 -17.31
C TYR A 98 -5.17 -0.20 -17.30
N SER A 99 -5.30 -1.00 -16.24
CA SER A 99 -4.53 -2.22 -16.00
C SER A 99 -4.56 -3.18 -17.18
N ASP A 100 -5.76 -3.58 -17.64
CA ASP A 100 -5.91 -4.57 -18.72
C ASP A 100 -5.30 -4.09 -20.03
N MET A 101 -5.54 -2.82 -20.37
CA MET A 101 -4.99 -2.20 -21.57
C MET A 101 -3.46 -2.17 -21.52
N ILE A 102 -2.88 -1.65 -20.43
CA ILE A 102 -1.43 -1.49 -20.29
C ILE A 102 -0.75 -2.86 -20.28
N ARG A 103 -1.20 -3.79 -19.42
CA ARG A 103 -0.62 -5.13 -19.31
C ARG A 103 -0.73 -5.92 -20.61
N THR A 104 -1.84 -5.77 -21.35
CA THR A 104 -1.95 -6.37 -22.69
C THR A 104 -0.92 -5.79 -23.66
N LYS A 105 -0.70 -4.47 -23.68
CA LYS A 105 0.32 -3.85 -24.53
C LYS A 105 1.75 -4.19 -24.13
N LEU A 106 2.01 -4.41 -22.84
CA LEU A 106 3.29 -4.91 -22.33
C LEU A 106 3.53 -6.35 -22.79
N ARG A 107 2.54 -7.24 -22.60
CA ARG A 107 2.61 -8.64 -23.04
C ARG A 107 2.79 -8.78 -24.56
N GLU A 108 2.07 -8.00 -25.36
CA GLU A 108 2.25 -7.94 -26.83
C GLU A 108 3.69 -7.62 -27.25
N ARG A 109 4.43 -6.89 -26.40
CA ARG A 109 5.83 -6.48 -26.64
C ARG A 109 6.84 -7.36 -25.91
N GLY A 110 6.38 -8.43 -25.24
CA GLY A 110 7.23 -9.27 -24.40
C GLY A 110 7.91 -8.44 -23.30
N MET A 111 7.18 -7.54 -22.65
CA MET A 111 7.65 -6.71 -21.53
C MET A 111 7.03 -7.17 -20.20
N PRO A 112 7.70 -6.93 -19.05
CA PRO A 112 7.18 -7.27 -17.72
C PRO A 112 5.87 -6.54 -17.45
N ASN A 113 4.89 -7.24 -16.86
CA ASN A 113 3.62 -6.63 -16.48
C ASN A 113 3.79 -5.65 -15.29
N GLU A 114 4.84 -5.82 -14.50
CA GLU A 114 5.21 -5.00 -13.34
C GLU A 114 5.50 -3.55 -13.74
N LEU A 115 5.89 -3.30 -15.00
CA LEU A 115 6.08 -1.93 -15.52
C LEU A 115 4.80 -1.10 -15.47
N PHE A 116 3.64 -1.72 -15.31
CA PHE A 116 2.39 -1.03 -14.98
C PHE A 116 2.53 -0.12 -13.76
N TYR A 117 3.23 -0.54 -12.72
CA TYR A 117 3.41 0.26 -11.49
C TYR A 117 4.30 1.48 -11.69
N LEU A 118 5.04 1.59 -12.79
CA LEU A 118 5.80 2.80 -13.08
C LEU A 118 4.87 4.00 -13.31
N ALA A 119 3.71 3.79 -13.95
CA ALA A 119 2.70 4.84 -14.13
C ALA A 119 2.10 5.36 -12.80
N MET A 120 2.15 4.53 -11.75
CA MET A 120 1.80 4.95 -10.39
C MET A 120 2.82 5.96 -9.88
N ILE A 121 4.11 5.62 -9.94
CA ILE A 121 5.21 6.45 -9.42
C ILE A 121 5.30 7.78 -10.17
N GLU A 122 5.05 7.77 -11.48
CA GLU A 122 5.20 8.97 -12.32
C GLU A 122 4.03 9.96 -12.19
N SER A 123 2.79 9.48 -12.05
CA SER A 123 1.64 10.38 -12.06
C SER A 123 0.38 9.90 -11.34
N ASP A 124 0.48 8.84 -10.53
CA ASP A 124 -0.66 8.20 -9.91
C ASP A 124 -1.71 7.75 -10.95
N PHE A 125 -1.28 7.27 -12.12
CA PHE A 125 -2.17 6.97 -13.25
C PHE A 125 -2.98 8.16 -13.78
N TYR A 126 -2.54 9.40 -13.56
CA TYR A 126 -3.23 10.58 -14.08
C TYR A 126 -2.79 10.88 -15.52
N ALA A 127 -3.71 10.66 -16.48
CA ALA A 127 -3.45 10.82 -17.91
C ALA A 127 -3.17 12.26 -18.35
N TYR A 128 -3.61 13.25 -17.58
CA TYR A 128 -3.43 14.69 -17.87
C TYR A 128 -2.40 15.35 -16.95
N ALA A 129 -1.57 14.56 -16.26
CA ALA A 129 -0.55 15.08 -15.36
C ALA A 129 0.43 15.99 -16.10
N ARG A 130 0.83 17.08 -15.44
CA ARG A 130 1.84 18.01 -15.94
C ARG A 130 2.72 18.46 -14.79
N SER A 131 4.02 18.21 -14.90
CA SER A 131 4.98 18.69 -13.93
C SER A 131 5.44 20.12 -14.24
N HIS A 132 6.04 20.76 -13.24
CA HIS A 132 6.74 22.04 -13.39
C HIS A 132 7.87 21.95 -14.44
N GLY A 133 8.49 20.77 -14.58
CA GLY A 133 9.53 20.48 -15.56
C GLY A 133 9.02 20.25 -16.98
N SER A 134 7.73 20.44 -17.25
CA SER A 134 7.08 20.17 -18.55
C SER A 134 7.04 18.70 -18.97
N ALA A 135 7.20 17.77 -18.02
CA ALA A 135 6.84 16.37 -18.24
C ALA A 135 5.32 16.25 -18.23
N THR A 136 4.77 15.44 -19.14
CA THR A 136 3.31 15.34 -19.34
C THR A 136 2.82 13.91 -19.46
N GLY A 137 1.58 13.71 -19.04
CA GLY A 137 0.84 12.48 -19.18
C GLY A 137 1.15 11.45 -18.11
N MET A 138 0.57 10.26 -18.28
CA MET A 138 0.65 9.16 -17.33
C MET A 138 2.09 8.70 -17.05
N TRP A 139 2.94 8.77 -18.07
CA TRP A 139 4.33 8.31 -18.04
C TRP A 139 5.32 9.45 -17.88
N GLN A 140 4.85 10.68 -17.61
CA GLN A 140 5.69 11.88 -17.49
C GLN A 140 6.73 12.04 -18.61
N PHE A 141 6.31 11.87 -19.88
CA PHE A 141 7.22 12.09 -20.99
C PHE A 141 7.58 13.57 -21.13
N MET A 142 8.88 13.83 -21.36
CA MET A 142 9.36 15.14 -21.79
C MET A 142 9.01 15.36 -23.27
N GLY A 143 8.58 16.57 -23.63
CA GLY A 143 8.14 16.90 -25.00
C GLY A 143 9.12 16.48 -26.12
N PRO A 144 10.44 16.72 -26.01
CA PRO A 144 11.41 16.24 -27.01
C PRO A 144 11.42 14.71 -27.14
N THR A 145 11.43 14.00 -26.01
CA THR A 145 11.44 12.54 -25.96
C THR A 145 10.15 11.95 -26.51
N ALA A 146 8.99 12.49 -26.12
CA ALA A 146 7.69 12.08 -26.64
C ALA A 146 7.64 12.11 -28.17
N ARG A 147 8.15 13.19 -28.79
CA ARG A 147 8.20 13.32 -30.25
C ARG A 147 9.09 12.30 -30.92
N GLN A 148 10.22 11.91 -30.31
CA GLN A 148 11.08 10.85 -30.82
C GLN A 148 10.37 9.49 -30.85
N TYR A 149 9.48 9.24 -29.89
CA TYR A 149 8.64 8.05 -29.85
C TYR A 149 7.35 8.18 -30.68
N GLY A 150 7.18 9.27 -31.44
CA GLY A 150 6.02 9.48 -32.31
C GLY A 150 4.72 9.86 -31.57
N LEU A 151 4.82 10.23 -30.29
CA LEU A 151 3.69 10.75 -29.51
C LEU A 151 3.41 12.20 -29.92
N ARG A 152 2.12 12.57 -29.95
CA ARG A 152 1.62 13.87 -30.40
C ARG A 152 0.63 14.45 -29.41
#